data_AF-A0A1B6GBM9-F1
#
_entry.id   AF-A0A1B6GBM9-F1
#
_cell.length_a   1.000
_cell.length_b   1.000
_cell.length_c   1.000
_cell.angle_alpha   90.00
_cell.angle_beta   90.00
_cell.angle_gamma   90.00
#
_symmetry.space_group_name_H-M   'P 1'
#
loop_
_entity.id
_entity.type
_entity.pdbx_description
1 polymer ?
#
loop_
_entity_poly.entity_id
_entity_poly.type
_entity_poly.pdbx_seq_one_letter_code
_entity_poly.pdbx_strand_id
1 'polypeptide(L)'
;TSSLMVKITNQMIEQCKQYITCRGKETIWSQDRDEMRQKLMHCIRLNRVYHNTYILVKRQPFLPDQTTNFSFSENYVFGKFDTFCDRLSKIISMFDLVDDYNSLFERRMEGLLLGEALEDAMKTFETAKAGVTSKTYDYLDQRNTEFDADFEVFLEKTDELKESIGTLIEENFASVWESPQGIRFLTRFEKVSEKIPLTRMEDKYDRVLKYCEQELERILKLFRKQRDDPPLPRNFPPIAGRIKWAR
;
A
#
# COMPACT_ATOMS: atom_id res chain seq x y z
N THR A 1 23.03 -3.36 -38.55
CA THR A 1 23.03 -3.98 -37.20
C THR A 1 21.97 -3.37 -36.28
N SER A 2 21.87 -2.04 -36.13
CA SER A 2 20.82 -1.39 -35.31
C SER A 2 19.37 -1.83 -35.65
N SER A 3 19.02 -1.94 -36.95
CA SER A 3 17.70 -2.45 -37.39
C SER A 3 17.40 -3.88 -36.92
N LEU A 4 18.41 -4.75 -36.82
CA LEU A 4 18.22 -6.11 -36.32
C LEU A 4 17.88 -6.11 -34.82
N MET A 5 18.59 -5.31 -34.03
CA MET A 5 18.33 -5.17 -32.60
C MET A 5 16.92 -4.64 -32.33
N VAL A 6 16.46 -3.66 -33.10
CA VAL A 6 15.06 -3.17 -33.00
C VAL A 6 14.06 -4.27 -33.31
N LYS A 7 14.29 -5.10 -34.34
CA LYS A 7 13.41 -6.24 -34.66
C LYS A 7 13.41 -7.28 -33.54
N ILE A 8 14.57 -7.57 -32.95
CA ILE A 8 14.70 -8.46 -31.79
C ILE A 8 13.89 -7.90 -30.61
N THR A 9 14.06 -6.62 -30.28
CA THR A 9 13.31 -5.97 -29.19
C THR A 9 11.80 -6.06 -29.43
N ASN A 10 11.32 -5.74 -30.64
CA ASN A 10 9.90 -5.84 -30.95
C ASN A 10 9.39 -7.28 -30.81
N GLN A 11 10.19 -8.28 -31.23
CA GLN A 11 9.83 -9.68 -31.07
C GLN A 11 9.79 -10.10 -29.61
N MET A 12 10.70 -9.60 -28.76
CA MET A 12 10.69 -9.84 -27.32
C MET A 12 9.44 -9.28 -26.65
N ILE A 13 9.03 -8.05 -27.00
CA ILE A 13 7.79 -7.44 -26.48
C ILE A 13 6.59 -8.30 -26.86
N GLU A 14 6.50 -8.72 -28.13
CA GLU A 14 5.40 -9.58 -28.61
C GLU A 14 5.37 -10.93 -27.87
N GLN A 15 6.53 -11.56 -27.65
CA GLN A 15 6.60 -12.80 -26.87
C GLN A 15 6.20 -12.58 -25.40
N CYS A 16 6.55 -11.43 -24.80
CA CYS A 16 6.08 -11.07 -23.46
C CYS A 16 4.57 -10.95 -23.42
N LYS A 17 3.95 -10.26 -24.38
CA LYS A 17 2.48 -10.13 -24.47
C LYS A 17 1.80 -11.48 -24.62
N GLN A 18 2.33 -12.36 -25.46
CA GLN A 18 1.81 -13.71 -25.63
C GLN A 18 1.97 -14.56 -24.37
N TYR A 19 3.09 -14.45 -23.67
CA TYR A 19 3.32 -15.14 -22.40
C TYR A 19 2.34 -14.65 -21.32
N ILE A 20 2.15 -13.35 -21.21
CA ILE A 20 1.23 -12.72 -20.26
C ILE A 20 -0.23 -13.15 -20.53
N THR A 21 -0.66 -13.16 -21.79
CA THR A 21 -2.06 -13.44 -22.17
C THR A 21 -2.36 -14.92 -22.40
N CYS A 22 -1.44 -15.83 -22.04
CA CYS A 22 -1.55 -17.26 -22.33
C CYS A 22 -1.86 -17.52 -23.83
N ARG A 23 -1.19 -16.75 -24.71
CA ARG A 23 -1.39 -16.70 -26.16
C ARG A 23 -2.80 -16.25 -26.56
N GLY A 24 -3.29 -15.19 -25.91
CA GLY A 24 -4.60 -14.60 -26.17
C GLY A 24 -5.79 -15.38 -25.59
N LYS A 25 -5.54 -16.39 -24.75
CA LYS A 25 -6.61 -17.15 -24.08
C LYS A 25 -7.16 -16.44 -22.85
N GLU A 26 -6.37 -15.58 -22.24
CA GLU A 26 -6.69 -14.93 -20.97
C GLU A 26 -6.32 -13.45 -21.01
N THR A 27 -7.01 -12.67 -20.18
CA THR A 27 -6.73 -11.25 -19.98
C THR A 27 -5.86 -11.07 -18.72
N ILE A 28 -5.39 -9.85 -18.48
CA ILE A 28 -4.67 -9.52 -17.24
C ILE A 28 -5.57 -9.59 -15.99
N TRP A 29 -6.90 -9.65 -16.18
CA TRP A 29 -7.90 -9.65 -15.11
C TRP A 29 -8.50 -11.04 -14.85
N SER A 30 -8.42 -11.97 -15.81
CA SER A 30 -9.04 -13.30 -15.70
C SER A 30 -8.15 -14.35 -15.03
N GLN A 31 -6.87 -14.05 -14.83
CA GLN A 31 -5.86 -14.94 -14.28
C GLN A 31 -5.74 -14.82 -12.77
N ASP A 32 -5.14 -15.83 -12.15
CA ASP A 32 -4.69 -15.74 -10.77
C ASP A 32 -3.73 -14.56 -10.56
N ARG A 33 -3.87 -13.89 -9.41
CA ARG A 33 -3.16 -12.65 -9.09
C ARG A 33 -1.68 -12.85 -8.91
N ASP A 34 -1.28 -13.91 -8.24
CA ASP A 34 0.12 -14.19 -7.97
C ASP A 34 0.81 -14.70 -9.22
N GLU A 35 0.15 -15.56 -9.99
CA GLU A 35 0.66 -15.99 -11.30
C GLU A 35 0.86 -14.80 -12.24
N MET A 36 -0.13 -13.91 -12.33
CA MET A 36 -0.07 -12.75 -13.20
C MET A 36 1.05 -11.79 -12.78
N ARG A 37 1.22 -11.50 -11.48
CA ARG A 37 2.35 -10.71 -10.97
C ARG A 37 3.70 -11.33 -11.35
N GLN A 38 3.86 -12.65 -11.18
CA GLN A 38 5.09 -13.35 -11.57
C GLN A 38 5.37 -13.20 -13.06
N LYS A 39 4.35 -13.34 -13.93
CA LYS A 39 4.50 -13.14 -15.37
C LYS A 39 5.00 -11.73 -15.71
N LEU A 40 4.40 -10.70 -15.11
CA LEU A 40 4.83 -9.30 -15.29
C LEU A 40 6.27 -9.07 -14.83
N MET A 41 6.63 -9.59 -13.66
CA MET A 41 7.99 -9.50 -13.12
C MET A 41 9.02 -10.22 -14.00
N HIS A 42 8.67 -11.36 -14.60
CA HIS A 42 9.55 -12.06 -15.55
C HIS A 42 9.84 -11.20 -16.78
N CYS A 43 8.84 -10.54 -17.34
CA CYS A 43 9.01 -9.64 -18.49
C CYS A 43 9.89 -8.43 -18.17
N ILE A 44 9.69 -7.80 -17.00
CA ILE A 44 10.53 -6.69 -16.53
C ILE A 44 11.99 -7.16 -16.33
N ARG A 45 12.17 -8.34 -15.73
CA ARG A 45 13.49 -8.95 -15.53
C ARG A 45 14.17 -9.27 -16.87
N LEU A 46 13.42 -9.75 -17.87
CA LEU A 46 13.94 -10.02 -19.21
C LEU A 46 14.54 -8.75 -19.82
N ASN A 47 13.84 -7.61 -19.75
CA ASN A 47 14.37 -6.35 -20.25
C ASN A 47 15.65 -5.93 -19.50
N ARG A 48 15.69 -6.06 -18.17
CA ARG A 48 16.90 -5.77 -17.37
C ARG A 48 18.09 -6.64 -17.80
N VAL A 49 17.88 -7.94 -17.99
CA VAL A 49 18.92 -8.88 -18.44
C VAL A 49 19.38 -8.55 -19.86
N TYR A 50 18.45 -8.17 -20.74
CA TYR A 50 18.74 -7.76 -22.11
C TYR A 50 19.65 -6.53 -22.16
N HIS A 51 19.34 -5.48 -21.39
CA HIS A 51 20.18 -4.29 -21.21
C HIS A 51 21.58 -4.65 -20.67
N ASN A 52 21.64 -5.42 -19.57
CA ASN A 52 22.91 -5.81 -18.96
C ASN A 52 23.80 -6.60 -19.91
N THR A 53 23.20 -7.50 -20.69
CA THR A 53 23.92 -8.32 -21.68
C THR A 53 24.45 -7.44 -22.82
N TYR A 54 23.66 -6.47 -23.28
CA TYR A 54 24.11 -5.51 -24.28
C TYR A 54 25.32 -4.70 -23.79
N ILE A 55 25.27 -4.18 -22.56
CA ILE A 55 26.38 -3.43 -21.96
C ILE A 55 27.64 -4.31 -21.85
N LEU A 56 27.48 -5.58 -21.45
CA LEU A 56 28.60 -6.51 -21.36
C LEU A 56 29.26 -6.75 -22.71
N VAL A 57 28.46 -7.02 -23.76
CA VAL A 57 28.96 -7.25 -25.12
C VAL A 57 29.60 -5.99 -25.70
N LYS A 58 29.01 -4.82 -25.47
CA LYS A 58 29.57 -3.51 -25.89
C LYS A 58 30.97 -3.25 -25.31
N ARG A 59 31.27 -3.77 -24.11
CA ARG A 59 32.55 -3.60 -23.42
C ARG A 59 33.61 -4.63 -23.83
N GLN A 60 33.25 -5.68 -24.57
CA GLN A 60 34.22 -6.66 -25.04
C GLN A 60 35.09 -6.06 -26.15
N PRO A 61 36.42 -6.26 -26.12
CA PRO A 61 37.28 -5.91 -27.24
C PRO A 61 36.91 -6.81 -28.42
N PHE A 62 36.14 -6.28 -29.36
CA PHE A 62 35.97 -6.92 -30.66
C PHE A 62 37.35 -7.00 -31.35
N LEU A 63 37.54 -8.08 -32.12
CA LEU A 63 38.79 -8.52 -32.79
C LEU A 63 39.73 -7.38 -33.24
N PRO A 64 41.06 -7.63 -33.32
CA PRO A 64 42.09 -6.61 -33.56
C PRO A 64 41.99 -5.80 -34.86
N ASP A 65 41.03 -6.09 -35.74
CA ASP A 65 40.81 -5.43 -37.04
C ASP A 65 39.41 -4.78 -37.20
N GLN A 66 38.56 -4.76 -36.16
CA GLN A 66 37.26 -4.09 -36.23
C GLN A 66 37.33 -2.65 -35.71
N THR A 67 37.49 -1.70 -36.63
CA THR A 67 37.46 -0.25 -36.39
C THR A 67 36.05 0.33 -36.16
N THR A 68 35.00 -0.47 -36.27
CA THR A 68 33.62 -0.02 -36.04
C THR A 68 33.14 -0.41 -34.66
N ASN A 69 33.21 0.53 -33.72
CA ASN A 69 32.64 0.40 -32.39
C ASN A 69 31.18 -0.09 -32.47
N PHE A 70 30.85 -1.17 -31.75
CA PHE A 70 29.48 -1.67 -31.58
C PHE A 70 28.66 -0.68 -30.74
N SER A 71 28.30 0.44 -31.35
CA SER A 71 27.62 1.56 -30.69
C SER A 71 26.43 2.00 -31.52
N PHE A 72 25.24 1.85 -30.96
CA PHE A 72 23.99 2.38 -31.51
C PHE A 72 23.21 3.10 -30.41
N SER A 73 22.26 3.95 -30.83
CA SER A 73 21.38 4.66 -29.89
C SER A 73 20.58 3.65 -29.06
N GLU A 74 20.85 3.63 -27.75
CA GLU A 74 20.19 2.75 -26.79
C GLU A 74 18.69 3.05 -26.74
N ASN A 75 18.32 4.32 -26.73
CA ASN A 75 16.91 4.75 -26.79
C ASN A 75 16.18 4.21 -28.03
N TYR A 76 16.86 4.11 -29.17
CA TYR A 76 16.25 3.60 -30.40
C TYR A 76 15.99 2.09 -30.35
N VAL A 77 16.83 1.34 -29.63
CA VAL A 77 16.74 -0.13 -29.52
C VAL A 77 15.87 -0.56 -28.35
N PHE A 78 15.99 0.10 -27.19
CA PHE A 78 15.39 -0.32 -25.93
C PHE A 78 14.19 0.51 -25.51
N GLY A 79 14.08 1.78 -25.97
CA GLY A 79 13.07 2.71 -25.46
C GLY A 79 11.64 2.16 -25.53
N LYS A 80 11.31 1.40 -26.58
CA LYS A 80 10.00 0.72 -26.66
C LYS A 80 9.82 -0.34 -25.57
N PHE A 81 10.83 -1.15 -25.28
CA PHE A 81 10.73 -2.17 -24.24
C PHE A 81 10.74 -1.54 -22.85
N ASP A 82 11.44 -0.42 -22.68
CA ASP A 82 11.42 0.34 -21.43
C ASP A 82 10.03 0.88 -21.14
N THR A 83 9.38 1.55 -22.12
CA THR A 83 7.99 2.00 -21.99
C THR A 83 7.01 0.86 -21.71
N PHE A 84 7.25 -0.32 -22.31
CA PHE A 84 6.46 -1.51 -21.99
C PHE A 84 6.64 -1.94 -20.53
N CYS A 85 7.88 -1.98 -20.03
CA CYS A 85 8.17 -2.34 -18.64
C CYS A 85 7.59 -1.33 -17.64
N ASP A 86 7.59 -0.04 -17.99
CA ASP A 86 6.92 0.99 -17.19
C ASP A 86 5.41 0.72 -17.11
N ARG A 87 4.80 0.36 -18.25
CA ARG A 87 3.39 -0.06 -18.30
C ARG A 87 3.13 -1.29 -17.41
N LEU A 88 3.97 -2.31 -17.48
CA LEU A 88 3.84 -3.51 -16.63
C LEU A 88 3.97 -3.15 -15.14
N SER A 89 4.87 -2.23 -14.81
CA SER A 89 5.06 -1.77 -13.43
C SER A 89 3.81 -1.06 -12.90
N LYS A 90 3.18 -0.19 -13.72
CA LYS A 90 1.89 0.43 -13.37
C LYS A 90 0.79 -0.59 -13.13
N ILE A 91 0.72 -1.65 -13.94
CA ILE A 91 -0.24 -2.75 -13.74
C ILE A 91 0.01 -3.46 -12.40
N ILE A 92 1.27 -3.76 -12.05
CA ILE A 92 1.61 -4.32 -10.74
C ILE A 92 1.19 -3.34 -9.62
N SER A 93 1.48 -2.05 -9.74
CA SER A 93 1.08 -1.06 -8.73
C SER A 93 -0.44 -0.99 -8.55
N MET A 94 -1.23 -1.03 -9.63
CA MET A 94 -2.69 -1.14 -9.50
C MET A 94 -3.09 -2.39 -8.74
N PHE A 95 -2.39 -3.49 -8.99
CA PHE A 95 -2.70 -4.76 -8.37
C PHE A 95 -2.48 -4.71 -6.87
N ASP A 96 -1.35 -4.16 -6.45
CA ASP A 96 -0.98 -3.99 -5.05
C ASP A 96 -1.93 -3.02 -4.34
N LEU A 97 -2.31 -1.92 -5.01
CA LEU A 97 -3.26 -0.97 -4.44
C LEU A 97 -4.64 -1.61 -4.21
N VAL A 98 -5.12 -2.41 -5.17
CA VAL A 98 -6.40 -3.09 -5.01
C VAL A 98 -6.38 -4.08 -3.85
N ASP A 99 -5.31 -4.88 -3.73
CA ASP A 99 -5.20 -5.87 -2.66
C ASP A 99 -5.02 -5.20 -1.29
N ASP A 100 -4.27 -4.10 -1.21
CA ASP A 100 -4.11 -3.30 0.00
C ASP A 100 -5.47 -2.75 0.49
N TYR A 101 -6.26 -2.17 -0.41
CA TYR A 101 -7.59 -1.63 -0.06
C TYR A 101 -8.58 -2.73 0.34
N ASN A 102 -8.60 -3.85 -0.38
CA ASN A 102 -9.43 -5.00 0.00
C ASN A 102 -9.09 -5.49 1.40
N SER A 103 -7.79 -5.65 1.71
CA SER A 103 -7.35 -6.04 3.05
C SER A 103 -7.69 -4.98 4.12
N LEU A 104 -7.65 -3.68 3.79
CA LEU A 104 -8.02 -2.61 4.72
C LEU A 104 -9.50 -2.66 5.07
N PHE A 105 -10.37 -2.85 4.07
CA PHE A 105 -11.82 -2.92 4.28
C PHE A 105 -12.26 -4.22 4.95
N GLU A 106 -11.65 -5.38 4.63
CA GLU A 106 -11.94 -6.66 5.30
C GLU A 106 -11.67 -6.59 6.80
N ARG A 107 -10.58 -5.92 7.19
CA ARG A 107 -10.23 -5.67 8.60
C ARG A 107 -11.09 -4.59 9.25
N ARG A 108 -12.03 -4.00 8.50
CA ARG A 108 -12.91 -2.89 8.91
C ARG A 108 -12.14 -1.75 9.57
N MET A 109 -10.89 -1.52 9.14
CA MET A 109 -10.00 -0.52 9.72
C MET A 109 -9.95 -0.58 11.26
N GLU A 110 -9.72 -1.78 11.80
CA GLU A 110 -9.59 -2.05 13.26
C GLU A 110 -10.81 -1.59 14.09
N GLY A 111 -11.98 -1.46 13.45
CA GLY A 111 -13.22 -0.97 14.05
C GLY A 111 -13.28 0.55 14.23
N LEU A 112 -12.42 1.30 13.53
CA LEU A 112 -12.47 2.77 13.47
C LEU A 112 -13.40 3.28 12.35
N LEU A 113 -13.74 2.43 11.39
CA LEU A 113 -14.68 2.75 10.32
C LEU A 113 -15.82 1.73 10.35
N LEU A 114 -17.05 2.19 10.60
CA LEU A 114 -18.22 1.33 10.80
C LEU A 114 -19.48 1.94 10.17
N GLY A 115 -20.45 1.08 9.85
CA GLY A 115 -21.75 1.48 9.33
C GLY A 115 -21.67 2.14 7.95
N GLU A 116 -22.50 3.16 7.74
CA GLU A 116 -22.66 3.87 6.46
C GLU A 116 -21.33 4.42 5.93
N ALA A 117 -20.46 4.95 6.79
CA ALA A 117 -19.15 5.48 6.39
C ALA A 117 -18.24 4.42 5.75
N LEU A 118 -18.28 3.17 6.24
CA LEU A 118 -17.51 2.08 5.65
C LEU A 118 -18.12 1.66 4.30
N GLU A 119 -19.44 1.58 4.22
CA GLU A 119 -20.16 1.22 2.98
C GLU A 119 -19.91 2.25 1.87
N ASP A 120 -19.96 3.54 2.21
CA ASP A 120 -19.68 4.63 1.26
C ASP A 120 -18.23 4.64 0.78
N ALA A 121 -17.27 4.39 1.69
CA ALA A 121 -15.87 4.27 1.34
C ALA A 121 -15.61 3.08 0.39
N MET A 122 -16.20 1.93 0.69
CA MET A 122 -16.12 0.73 -0.15
C MET A 122 -16.75 0.97 -1.53
N LYS A 123 -17.91 1.63 -1.59
CA LYS A 123 -18.58 1.96 -2.85
C LYS A 123 -17.77 2.94 -3.69
N THR A 124 -17.18 3.96 -3.06
CA THR A 124 -16.29 4.91 -3.73
C THR A 124 -15.07 4.20 -4.31
N PHE A 125 -14.45 3.31 -3.54
CA PHE A 125 -13.32 2.50 -4.01
C PHE A 125 -13.70 1.58 -5.18
N GLU A 126 -14.81 0.83 -5.09
CA GLU A 126 -15.25 -0.05 -6.17
C GLU A 126 -15.59 0.75 -7.45
N THR A 127 -16.11 1.97 -7.30
CA THR A 127 -16.34 2.87 -8.45
C THR A 127 -15.02 3.30 -9.10
N ALA A 128 -14.02 3.68 -8.30
CA ALA A 128 -12.69 4.05 -8.79
C ALA A 128 -12.00 2.87 -9.50
N LYS A 129 -12.03 1.69 -8.87
CA LYS A 129 -11.53 0.43 -9.44
C LYS A 129 -12.22 0.07 -10.74
N ALA A 130 -13.55 0.07 -10.78
CA ALA A 130 -14.31 -0.21 -12.00
C ALA A 130 -13.95 0.77 -13.13
N GLY A 131 -13.66 2.03 -12.79
CA GLY A 131 -13.22 3.06 -13.72
C GLY A 131 -11.93 2.73 -14.48
N VAL A 132 -11.03 1.95 -13.88
CA VAL A 132 -9.77 1.53 -14.51
C VAL A 132 -9.79 0.08 -15.00
N THR A 133 -10.58 -0.83 -14.40
CA THR A 133 -10.59 -2.25 -14.77
C THR A 133 -11.59 -2.62 -15.86
N SER A 134 -12.60 -1.78 -16.11
CA SER A 134 -13.71 -2.09 -17.03
C SER A 134 -13.51 -1.51 -18.44
N LYS A 135 -12.27 -1.18 -18.78
CA LYS A 135 -11.95 -0.53 -20.05
C LYS A 135 -11.73 -1.57 -21.14
N THR A 136 -12.02 -1.17 -22.38
CA THR A 136 -12.01 -2.06 -23.55
C THR A 136 -10.68 -2.04 -24.30
N TYR A 137 -9.76 -1.15 -23.95
CA TYR A 137 -8.44 -1.09 -24.58
C TYR A 137 -7.51 -2.22 -24.11
N ASP A 138 -6.47 -2.48 -24.90
CA ASP A 138 -5.39 -3.38 -24.49
C ASP A 138 -4.50 -2.71 -23.43
N TYR A 139 -4.58 -3.20 -22.20
CA TYR A 139 -3.77 -2.75 -21.07
C TYR A 139 -2.26 -2.95 -21.31
N LEU A 140 -1.88 -3.90 -22.16
CA LEU A 140 -0.49 -4.19 -22.54
C LEU A 140 -0.02 -3.34 -23.73
N ASP A 141 -0.87 -2.50 -24.32
CA ASP A 141 -0.44 -1.54 -25.33
C ASP A 141 0.24 -0.33 -24.70
N GLN A 142 1.57 -0.36 -24.73
CA GLN A 142 2.45 0.71 -24.27
C GLN A 142 2.26 2.05 -25.00
N ARG A 143 1.59 2.07 -26.17
CA ARG A 143 1.34 3.30 -26.94
C ARG A 143 0.06 3.99 -26.54
N ASN A 144 -0.82 3.28 -25.84
CA ASN A 144 -2.11 3.81 -25.46
C ASN A 144 -1.96 4.74 -24.25
N THR A 145 -2.12 6.05 -24.49
CA THR A 145 -2.06 7.08 -23.46
C THR A 145 -3.32 7.17 -22.61
N GLU A 146 -4.46 6.61 -23.06
CA GLU A 146 -5.72 6.60 -22.31
C GLU A 146 -5.57 5.80 -21.01
N PHE A 147 -4.84 4.68 -21.05
CA PHE A 147 -4.51 3.94 -19.84
C PHE A 147 -3.75 4.81 -18.83
N ASP A 148 -2.77 5.60 -19.28
CA ASP A 148 -1.99 6.40 -18.35
C ASP A 148 -2.89 7.46 -17.69
N ALA A 149 -3.79 8.08 -18.45
CA ALA A 149 -4.78 9.01 -17.90
C ALA A 149 -5.73 8.33 -16.90
N ASP A 150 -6.28 7.15 -17.23
CA ASP A 150 -7.16 6.42 -16.31
C ASP A 150 -6.42 5.92 -15.06
N PHE A 151 -5.15 5.53 -15.19
CA PHE A 151 -4.31 5.13 -14.08
C PHE A 151 -4.06 6.30 -13.12
N GLU A 152 -3.73 7.49 -13.62
CA GLU A 152 -3.57 8.67 -12.78
C GLU A 152 -4.88 9.05 -12.08
N VAL A 153 -6.03 9.01 -12.78
CA VAL A 153 -7.35 9.25 -12.17
C VAL A 153 -7.66 8.22 -11.09
N PHE A 154 -7.26 6.96 -11.28
CA PHE A 154 -7.42 5.93 -10.26
C PHE A 154 -6.57 6.23 -9.02
N LEU A 155 -5.30 6.62 -9.20
CA LEU A 155 -4.43 7.02 -8.09
C LEU A 155 -5.00 8.21 -7.32
N GLU A 156 -5.38 9.28 -8.03
CA GLU A 156 -5.97 10.48 -7.45
C GLU A 156 -7.20 10.14 -6.60
N LYS A 157 -8.17 9.39 -7.16
CA LYS A 157 -9.38 8.98 -6.43
C LYS A 157 -9.08 8.11 -5.22
N THR A 158 -8.07 7.24 -5.30
CA THR A 158 -7.69 6.44 -4.14
C THR A 158 -6.98 7.27 -3.08
N ASP A 159 -6.19 8.28 -3.43
CA ASP A 159 -5.54 9.14 -2.45
C ASP A 159 -6.54 10.09 -1.79
N GLU A 160 -7.47 10.67 -2.55
CA GLU A 160 -8.62 11.41 -2.01
C GLU A 160 -9.44 10.57 -1.02
N LEU A 161 -9.66 9.29 -1.35
CA LEU A 161 -10.37 8.37 -0.47
C LEU A 161 -9.61 8.13 0.85
N LYS A 162 -8.29 7.94 0.79
CA LYS A 162 -7.44 7.83 2.00
C LYS A 162 -7.56 9.05 2.89
N GLU A 163 -7.47 10.24 2.31
CA GLU A 163 -7.56 11.51 3.04
C GLU A 163 -8.95 11.70 3.66
N SER A 164 -10.00 11.39 2.91
CA SER A 164 -11.39 11.43 3.38
C SER A 164 -11.60 10.48 4.56
N ILE A 165 -11.15 9.22 4.43
CA ILE A 165 -11.25 8.24 5.52
C ILE A 165 -10.44 8.71 6.74
N GLY A 166 -9.22 9.23 6.54
CA GLY A 166 -8.40 9.76 7.62
C GLY A 166 -9.13 10.87 8.37
N THR A 167 -9.67 11.85 7.66
CA THR A 167 -10.44 12.97 8.23
C THR A 167 -11.64 12.49 9.03
N LEU A 168 -12.42 11.57 8.47
CA LEU A 168 -13.59 11.01 9.13
C LEU A 168 -13.23 10.26 10.42
N ILE A 169 -12.13 9.51 10.43
CA ILE A 169 -11.62 8.85 11.63
C ILE A 169 -11.21 9.88 12.70
N GLU A 170 -10.54 10.97 12.32
CA GLU A 170 -10.17 12.03 13.26
C GLU A 170 -11.41 12.68 13.90
N GLU A 171 -12.41 13.01 13.09
CA GLU A 171 -13.65 13.66 13.53
C GLU A 171 -14.46 12.76 14.48
N ASN A 172 -14.66 11.50 14.10
CA ASN A 172 -15.47 10.56 14.87
C ASN A 172 -14.89 10.23 16.26
N PHE A 173 -13.57 10.33 16.42
CA PHE A 173 -12.88 9.99 17.66
C PHE A 173 -12.31 11.20 18.41
N ALA A 174 -12.62 12.43 17.99
CA ALA A 174 -12.08 13.66 18.58
C ALA A 174 -12.28 13.78 20.10
N SER A 175 -13.39 13.26 20.63
CA SER A 175 -13.77 13.32 22.05
C SER A 175 -13.26 12.15 22.90
N VAL A 176 -12.75 11.08 22.27
CA VAL A 176 -12.43 9.81 22.96
C VAL A 176 -11.16 9.90 23.81
N TRP A 177 -10.27 10.84 23.47
CA TRP A 177 -8.93 11.00 24.05
C TRP A 177 -8.91 11.47 25.51
N GLU A 178 -10.06 11.87 26.08
CA GLU A 178 -10.20 12.28 27.49
C GLU A 178 -10.73 11.15 28.39
N SER A 179 -10.75 9.92 27.88
CA SER A 179 -11.29 8.75 28.57
C SER A 179 -10.26 7.61 28.64
N PRO A 180 -10.43 6.62 29.54
CA PRO A 180 -9.59 5.42 29.53
C PRO A 180 -9.65 4.65 28.21
N GLN A 181 -10.70 4.86 27.40
CA GLN A 181 -10.81 4.24 26.08
C GLN A 181 -9.78 4.82 25.11
N GLY A 182 -9.32 6.07 25.29
CA GLY A 182 -8.30 6.70 24.46
C GLY A 182 -7.03 5.86 24.34
N ILE A 183 -6.59 5.21 25.43
CA ILE A 183 -5.43 4.29 25.42
C ILE A 183 -5.68 3.09 24.50
N ARG A 184 -6.89 2.52 24.52
CA ARG A 184 -7.24 1.36 23.67
C ARG A 184 -7.36 1.74 22.20
N PHE A 185 -7.86 2.94 21.92
CA PHE A 185 -7.96 3.44 20.56
C PHE A 185 -6.60 3.86 20.00
N LEU A 186 -5.67 4.35 20.83
CA LEU A 186 -4.33 4.74 20.40
C LEU A 186 -3.62 3.62 19.62
N THR A 187 -3.63 2.38 20.13
CA THR A 187 -3.03 1.23 19.43
C THR A 187 -3.70 0.93 18.09
N ARG A 188 -5.00 1.19 17.97
CA ARG A 188 -5.73 1.00 16.70
C ARG A 188 -5.40 2.12 15.70
N PHE A 189 -5.31 3.36 16.19
CA PHE A 189 -4.90 4.52 15.42
C PHE A 189 -3.47 4.36 14.89
N GLU A 190 -2.53 3.87 15.70
CA GLU A 190 -1.16 3.57 15.27
C GLU A 190 -1.15 2.62 14.06
N LYS A 191 -1.84 1.48 14.16
CA LYS A 191 -1.91 0.52 13.04
C LYS A 191 -2.55 1.10 11.79
N VAL A 192 -3.64 1.85 11.94
CA VAL A 192 -4.32 2.47 10.78
C VAL A 192 -3.44 3.57 10.17
N SER A 193 -2.65 4.28 10.98
CA SER A 193 -1.74 5.33 10.52
C SER A 193 -0.61 4.83 9.60
N GLU A 194 -0.30 3.53 9.61
CA GLU A 194 0.67 2.94 8.68
C GLU A 194 0.22 2.99 7.21
N LYS A 195 -1.10 3.04 6.97
CA LYS A 195 -1.70 2.96 5.63
C LYS A 195 -2.57 4.18 5.28
N ILE A 196 -3.08 4.87 6.29
CA ILE A 196 -3.97 6.03 6.15
C ILE A 196 -3.30 7.24 6.79
N PRO A 197 -3.30 8.41 6.14
CA PRO A 197 -2.72 9.62 6.70
C PRO A 197 -3.58 10.13 7.87
N LEU A 198 -3.29 9.64 9.07
CA LEU A 198 -3.85 10.17 10.31
C LEU A 198 -2.97 11.31 10.81
N THR A 199 -3.55 12.50 10.93
CA THR A 199 -2.78 13.67 11.35
C THR A 199 -2.72 13.74 12.89
N ARG A 200 -1.73 14.46 13.41
CA ARG A 200 -1.69 14.86 14.84
C ARG A 200 -1.63 13.68 15.82
N MET A 201 -0.89 12.62 15.49
CA MET A 201 -0.64 11.52 16.43
C MET A 201 0.10 11.99 17.70
N GLU A 202 1.05 12.92 17.56
CA GLU A 202 1.75 13.56 18.70
C GLU A 202 0.78 14.21 19.70
N ASP A 203 -0.16 15.02 19.23
CA ASP A 203 -1.19 15.63 20.07
C ASP A 203 -2.01 14.57 20.85
N LYS A 204 -2.27 13.42 20.24
CA LYS A 204 -3.02 12.32 20.87
C LYS A 204 -2.20 11.63 21.95
N TYR A 205 -0.91 11.37 21.70
CA TYR A 205 0.00 10.85 22.72
C TYR A 205 0.04 11.78 23.94
N ASP A 206 0.17 13.09 23.72
CA ASP A 206 0.19 14.09 24.79
C ASP A 206 -1.11 14.11 25.60
N ARG A 207 -2.27 14.00 24.94
CA ARG A 207 -3.57 13.92 25.63
C ARG A 207 -3.69 12.67 26.48
N VAL A 208 -3.32 11.52 25.93
CA VAL A 208 -3.35 10.23 26.65
C VAL A 208 -2.37 10.26 27.84
N LEU A 209 -1.19 10.87 27.67
CA LEU A 209 -0.21 11.02 28.74
C LEU A 209 -0.73 11.93 29.86
N LYS A 210 -1.29 13.10 29.53
CA LYS A 210 -1.92 14.00 30.53
C LYS A 210 -3.06 13.33 31.28
N TYR A 211 -3.88 12.53 30.59
CA TYR A 211 -4.93 11.74 31.23
C TYR A 211 -4.32 10.73 32.23
N CYS A 212 -3.28 9.99 31.84
CA CYS A 212 -2.58 9.07 32.73
C CYS A 212 -1.98 9.77 33.95
N GLU A 213 -1.37 10.94 33.77
CA GLU A 213 -0.80 11.74 34.87
C GLU A 213 -1.87 12.15 35.89
N GLN A 214 -3.01 12.66 35.42
CA GLN A 214 -4.12 13.05 36.29
C GLN A 214 -4.68 11.84 37.05
N GLU A 215 -4.79 10.69 36.40
CA GLU A 215 -5.28 9.46 37.03
C GLU A 215 -4.30 8.92 38.07
N LEU A 216 -2.99 8.97 37.80
CA LEU A 216 -1.96 8.65 38.79
C LEU A 216 -2.02 9.58 40.00
N GLU A 217 -2.22 10.89 39.78
CA GLU A 217 -2.35 11.86 40.87
C GLU A 217 -3.62 11.58 41.70
N ARG A 218 -4.74 11.25 41.05
CA ARG A 218 -5.99 10.86 41.70
C ARG A 218 -5.82 9.61 42.56
N ILE A 219 -5.19 8.57 42.01
CA ILE A 219 -4.89 7.31 42.72
C ILE A 219 -3.96 7.58 43.90
N LEU A 220 -2.92 8.40 43.73
CA LEU A 220 -1.98 8.74 44.79
C LEU A 220 -2.67 9.51 45.93
N LYS A 221 -3.53 10.48 45.61
CA LYS A 221 -4.35 11.22 46.59
C LYS A 221 -5.30 10.28 47.34
N LEU A 222 -5.97 9.37 46.63
CA LEU A 222 -6.85 8.36 47.23
C LEU A 222 -6.08 7.44 48.17
N PHE A 223 -4.94 6.92 47.72
CA PHE A 223 -4.07 6.05 48.48
C PHE A 223 -3.62 6.72 49.77
N ARG A 224 -3.07 7.94 49.69
CA ARG A 224 -2.63 8.70 50.87
C ARG A 224 -3.75 8.95 51.87
N LYS A 225 -4.98 9.21 51.40
CA LYS A 225 -6.14 9.47 52.26
C LYS A 225 -6.65 8.22 52.98
N GLN A 226 -6.56 7.05 52.34
CA GLN A 226 -7.21 5.82 52.81
C GLN A 226 -6.23 4.73 53.27
N ARG A 227 -4.91 4.91 53.15
CA ARG A 227 -3.91 3.88 53.48
C ARG A 227 -4.05 3.33 54.90
N ASP A 228 -4.36 4.19 55.87
CA ASP A 228 -4.37 3.80 57.28
C ASP A 228 -5.69 3.08 57.67
N ASP A 229 -6.80 3.39 56.98
CA ASP A 229 -8.10 2.71 57.11
C ASP A 229 -8.83 2.60 55.75
N PRO A 230 -8.46 1.65 54.89
CA PRO A 230 -9.01 1.55 53.55
C PRO A 230 -10.36 0.83 53.55
N PRO A 231 -11.25 1.14 52.58
CA PRO A 231 -12.51 0.44 52.42
C PRO A 231 -12.26 -1.04 52.09
N LEU A 232 -12.72 -1.92 52.97
CA LEU A 232 -12.53 -3.36 52.82
C LEU A 232 -13.74 -4.03 52.15
N PRO A 233 -13.52 -5.00 51.24
CA PRO A 233 -14.60 -5.83 50.73
C PRO A 233 -15.28 -6.62 51.85
N ARG A 234 -16.58 -6.89 51.68
CA ARG A 234 -17.36 -7.65 52.67
C ARG A 234 -16.72 -9.02 52.93
N ASN A 235 -16.66 -9.44 54.19
CA ASN A 235 -16.08 -10.71 54.66
C ASN A 235 -14.56 -10.87 54.46
N PHE A 236 -13.81 -9.79 54.23
CA PHE A 236 -12.34 -9.85 54.22
C PHE A 236 -11.74 -9.67 55.63
N PRO A 237 -10.76 -10.51 56.04
CA PRO A 237 -9.97 -10.26 57.24
C PRO A 237 -9.22 -8.92 57.14
N PRO A 238 -9.04 -8.16 58.25
CA PRO A 238 -8.50 -6.80 58.21
C PRO A 238 -7.16 -6.64 57.47
N ILE A 239 -6.19 -7.52 57.74
CA ILE A 239 -4.84 -7.45 57.14
C ILE A 239 -4.88 -7.84 55.66
N ALA A 240 -5.55 -8.95 55.33
CA ALA A 240 -5.67 -9.42 53.95
C ALA A 240 -6.48 -8.44 53.07
N GLY A 241 -7.51 -7.81 53.64
CA GLY A 241 -8.30 -6.79 52.98
C GLY A 241 -7.48 -5.54 52.65
N ARG A 242 -6.64 -5.06 53.58
CA ARG A 242 -5.73 -3.92 53.35
C ARG A 242 -4.72 -4.20 52.25
N ILE A 243 -4.11 -5.40 52.25
CA ILE A 243 -3.19 -5.83 51.18
C ILE A 243 -3.90 -5.91 49.83
N LYS A 244 -5.13 -6.43 49.81
CA LYS A 244 -5.93 -6.53 48.58
C LYS A 244 -6.34 -5.16 48.02
N TRP A 245 -6.66 -4.20 48.88
CA TRP A 245 -7.00 -2.83 48.46
C TRP A 245 -5.78 -2.07 47.88
N ALA A 246 -4.58 -2.34 48.39
CA ALA A 246 -3.35 -1.71 47.92
C ALA A 246 -2.80 -2.30 46.60
N ARG A 247 -3.26 -3.49 46.20
CA ARG A 247 -2.93 -4.15 44.93
C ARG A 247 -3.81 -3.62 43.81
#